data_AF-F5Z432-F1
#
_entry.id   AF-F5Z432-F1
#
_cell.length_a   1.000
_cell.length_b   1.000
_cell.length_c   1.000
_cell.angle_alpha   90.00
_cell.angle_beta   90.00
_cell.angle_gamma   90.00
#
_symmetry.space_group_name_H-M   'P 1'
#
loop_
_entity.id
_entity.type
_entity.pdbx_description
1 polymer ?
#
loop_
_entity_poly.entity_id
_entity_poly.type
_entity_poly.pdbx_seq_one_letter_code
_entity_poly.pdbx_strand_id
1 'polypeptide(L)' 'MNYLINLITTKKLAELTGYSVGALRKKIHDGIFRQGVHFVKSPDGRIHWNIQEYEKWVRHGQRG' A
#
# COMPACT_ATOMS: atom_id res chain seq x y z
N MET A 1 -4.68 -13.02 -8.04
CA MET A 1 -3.60 -13.87 -7.52
C MET A 1 -3.90 -14.16 -6.06
N ASN A 2 -3.94 -15.42 -5.62
CA ASN A 2 -4.19 -15.75 -4.21
C ASN A 2 -2.84 -15.97 -3.53
N TYR A 3 -2.34 -14.96 -2.81
CA TYR A 3 -1.10 -15.09 -2.05
C TYR A 3 -1.39 -15.61 -0.64
N LEU A 4 -0.51 -16.46 -0.11
CA LEU A 4 -0.54 -16.91 1.29
C LEU A 4 -0.36 -15.72 2.27
N ILE A 5 0.26 -14.63 1.81
CA ILE A 5 0.49 -13.41 2.57
C ILE A 5 0.11 -12.21 1.68
N ASN A 6 -0.89 -11.43 2.10
CA ASN A 6 -1.36 -10.24 1.37
C ASN A 6 -0.65 -8.93 1.81
N LEU A 7 0.25 -9.03 2.78
CA LEU A 7 0.99 -7.91 3.36
C LEU A 7 2.44 -7.90 2.86
N ILE A 8 2.83 -6.84 2.15
CA ILE A 8 4.20 -6.70 1.62
C ILE A 8 4.86 -5.40 2.05
N THR A 9 6.18 -5.38 2.11
CA THR A 9 6.92 -4.17 2.48
C THR A 9 6.79 -3.09 1.40
N THR A 10 7.00 -1.82 1.80
CA THR A 10 6.93 -0.69 0.87
C THR A 10 7.89 -0.83 -0.31
N LYS A 11 9.10 -1.37 -0.09
CA LYS A 11 10.07 -1.61 -1.16
C LYS A 11 9.54 -2.63 -2.16
N LYS A 12 8.92 -3.72 -1.69
CA LYS A 12 8.35 -4.73 -2.57
C LYS A 12 7.15 -4.20 -3.36
N LEU A 13 6.29 -3.41 -2.72
CA LEU A 13 5.17 -2.78 -3.43
C LEU A 13 5.68 -1.83 -4.52
N ALA A 14 6.70 -1.03 -4.24
CA ALA A 14 7.34 -0.16 -5.22
C ALA A 14 7.86 -0.95 -6.44
N GLU A 15 8.57 -2.06 -6.21
CA GLU A 15 9.03 -2.96 -7.28
C GLU A 15 7.87 -3.54 -8.11
N LEU A 16 6.77 -3.96 -7.47
CA LEU A 16 5.64 -4.60 -8.15
C LEU A 16 4.77 -3.62 -8.94
N THR A 17 4.67 -2.37 -8.48
CA THR A 17 3.73 -1.39 -9.04
C THR A 17 4.40 -0.34 -9.93
N GLY A 18 5.74 -0.27 -9.89
CA GLY A 18 6.51 0.78 -10.56
C GLY A 18 6.51 2.14 -9.83
N TYR A 19 5.81 2.25 -8.69
CA TYR A 19 5.87 3.46 -7.88
C TYR A 19 7.21 3.59 -7.16
N SER A 20 7.68 4.83 -6.94
CA SER A 20 8.78 5.07 -6.01
C SER A 20 8.30 4.94 -4.55
N VAL A 21 9.21 4.54 -3.66
CA VAL A 21 8.94 4.53 -2.21
C VAL A 21 8.50 5.90 -1.71
N GLY A 22 9.06 6.97 -2.27
CA GLY A 22 8.68 8.35 -1.96
C GLY A 22 7.23 8.67 -2.34
N ALA A 23 6.78 8.25 -3.53
CA ALA A 23 5.40 8.45 -3.97
C ALA A 23 4.39 7.72 -3.08
N LEU A 24 4.70 6.48 -2.69
CA LEU A 24 3.86 5.71 -1.76
C LEU A 24 3.77 6.37 -0.38
N ARG A 25 4.90 6.85 0.16
CA ARG A 25 4.93 7.58 1.44
C ARG A 25 4.19 8.92 1.35
N LYS A 26 4.32 9.64 0.24
CA LYS A 26 3.59 10.88 0.00
C LYS A 26 2.08 10.65 0.03
N LYS A 27 1.58 9.56 -0.59
CA LYS A 27 0.16 9.21 -0.53
C LYS A 27 -0.33 8.83 0.89
N ILE A 28 0.53 8.31 1.75
CA ILE A 28 0.22 8.15 3.18
C ILE A 28 0.12 9.53 3.85
N HIS A 29 1.11 10.39 3.62
CA HIS A 29 1.15 11.74 4.18
C HIS A 29 -0.08 12.58 3.75
N ASP A 30 -0.46 12.50 2.48
CA ASP A 30 -1.58 13.22 1.88
C ASP A 30 -2.95 12.60 2.28
N GLY A 31 -2.97 11.58 3.13
CA GLY A 31 -4.19 10.93 3.61
C GLY A 31 -4.92 10.04 2.59
N ILE A 32 -4.35 9.88 1.39
CA ILE A 32 -4.92 9.04 0.32
C ILE A 32 -4.93 7.58 0.77
N PHE A 33 -3.81 7.11 1.32
CA PHE A 33 -3.70 5.78 1.90
C PHE A 33 -3.92 5.83 3.41
N ARG A 34 -4.90 5.06 3.89
CA ARG A 34 -5.31 5.00 5.29
C ARG A 34 -4.70 3.80 6.01
N GLN A 35 -4.18 4.03 7.22
CA GLN A 35 -3.71 2.99 8.13
C GLN A 35 -4.87 2.05 8.52
N GLY A 36 -4.62 0.75 8.59
CA GLY A 36 -5.63 -0.28 8.85
C GLY A 36 -6.42 -0.72 7.61
N VAL A 37 -6.35 0.03 6.51
CA VAL A 37 -6.99 -0.33 5.23
C VAL A 37 -5.92 -0.67 4.19
N HIS A 38 -5.18 0.34 3.73
CA HIS A 38 -4.21 0.18 2.64
C HIS A 38 -2.85 -0.27 3.16
N PHE A 39 -2.50 0.13 4.39
CA PHE A 39 -1.25 -0.25 5.03
C PHE A 39 -1.43 -0.45 6.54
N VAL A 40 -0.52 -1.19 7.15
CA VAL A 40 -0.40 -1.38 8.60
C VAL A 40 1.03 -1.11 9.03
N LYS A 41 1.21 -0.57 10.24
CA LYS A 41 2.51 -0.50 10.90
C LYS A 41 2.67 -1.74 11.76
N SER A 42 3.70 -2.53 11.52
CA SER A 42 4.04 -3.68 12.35
C SER A 42 4.64 -3.22 13.68
N PRO A 43 4.70 -4.10 14.70
CA PRO A 43 5.28 -3.77 16.00
C PRO A 43 6.75 -3.31 15.94
N ASP A 44 7.50 -3.72 14.91
CA ASP A 44 8.88 -3.27 14.64
C ASP A 44 8.97 -1.92 13.89
N GLY A 45 7.83 -1.22 13.72
CA GLY A 45 7.75 0.09 13.08
C GLY A 45 7.77 0.07 11.55
N ARG A 46 7.79 -1.10 10.90
CA ARG A 46 7.78 -1.19 9.43
C ARG A 46 6.38 -1.03 8.86
N ILE A 47 6.32 -0.50 7.63
CA ILE A 47 5.07 -0.35 6.88
C ILE A 47 4.88 -1.56 5.97
N HIS A 48 3.77 -2.25 6.18
CA HIS A 48 3.28 -3.35 5.33
C HIS A 48 2.02 -2.91 4.60
N TRP A 49 1.93 -3.22 3.32
CA TRP A 49 0.86 -2.83 2.42
C TRP A 49 -0.06 -4.00 2.14
N ASN A 50 -1.36 -3.76 2.20
CA ASN A 50 -2.36 -4.73 1.77
C ASN A 50 -2.51 -4.62 0.24
N ILE A 51 -2.03 -5.63 -0.48
CA ILE A 51 -2.06 -5.64 -1.95
C ILE A 51 -3.52 -5.57 -2.46
N GLN A 52 -4.45 -6.26 -1.81
CA GLN A 52 -5.84 -6.30 -2.26
C GLN A 52 -6.52 -4.94 -2.14
N GLU A 53 -6.33 -4.24 -1.02
CA GLU A 53 -6.88 -2.90 -0.83
C GLU A 53 -6.20 -1.87 -1.73
N TYR A 54 -4.90 -2.02 -1.99
CA TYR A 54 -4.21 -1.24 -3.01
C TYR A 54 -4.82 -1.47 -4.40
N GLU A 55 -5.04 -2.71 -4.83
CA GLU A 55 -5.65 -3.01 -6.13
C GLU A 55 -7.08 -2.46 -6.22
N LYS A 56 -7.88 -2.58 -5.16
CA LYS A 56 -9.21 -1.97 -5.08
C LYS A 56 -9.13 -0.46 -5.25
N TRP A 57 -8.18 0.19 -4.58
CA TRP A 57 -7.95 1.63 -4.74
C TRP A 57 -7.52 2.00 -6.16
N VAL A 58 -6.63 1.24 -6.80
CA VAL A 58 -6.25 1.49 -8.21
C VAL A 58 -7.47 1.38 -9.13
N ARG A 59 -8.33 0.38 -8.92
CA ARG A 59 -9.49 0.11 -9.79
C ARG A 59 -10.66 1.06 -9.56
N HIS A 60 -10.81 1.61 -8.35
CA HIS A 60 -12.02 2.35 -7.96
C HIS A 60 -11.76 3.72 -7.32
N GLY A 61 -10.54 3.99 -6.88
CA GLY A 61 -10.15 5.21 -6.15
C GLY A 61 -9.98 6.46 -7.01
N GLN A 62 -10.26 6.39 -8.32
CA GLN A 62 -10.31 7.55 -9.21
C GLN A 62 -11.70 8.20 -9.34
N ARG A 63 -12.70 7.74 -8.58
CA ARG A 63 -14.00 8.43 -8.49
C ARG A 63 -13.90 9.60 -7.50
N GLY A 64 -13.23 10.65 -7.93
CA GLY A 64 -13.31 12.01 -7.38
C GLY A 64 -13.76 12.94 -8.48
#